data_AF-A0A0W0FJC9-F1
#
_entry.id   AF-A0A0W0FJC9-F1
#
_cell.length_a   1.000
_cell.length_b   1.000
_cell.length_c   1.000
_cell.angle_alpha   90.00
_cell.angle_beta   90.00
_cell.angle_gamma   90.00
#
_symmetry.space_group_name_H-M   'P 1'
#
loop_
_entity.id
_entity.type
_entity.pdbx_description
1 polymer ?
#
loop_
_entity_poly.entity_id
_entity_poly.type
_entity_poly.pdbx_seq_one_letter_code
_entity_poly.pdbx_strand_id
1 'polypeptide(L)'
;MTHTNAKVIDITPKIREKLQEYQDRPDALAYVQELCTFAARTDTAVKASVYHRDILPQLVARVCEVVYLLVCACSVIDCRDPVQRVFHSNYMKNVGEELTRVLKEVESFILTLNGTARMIRYNLYGQYDRATIQTYMASVYQALSPFNPPAESEITNSVQKLIVGPGTGDSSAQSTSLQLDIVQYLGRILGMW
;
A
#
# COMPACT_ATOMS: atom_id res chain seq x y z
N MET A 1 -8.53 35.49 -11.43
CA MET A 1 -8.46 34.32 -10.54
C MET A 1 -7.77 33.19 -11.31
N THR A 2 -6.47 33.04 -11.12
CA THR A 2 -5.68 31.97 -11.77
C THR A 2 -5.82 30.71 -10.93
N HIS A 3 -6.60 29.74 -11.42
CA HIS A 3 -6.55 28.38 -10.91
C HIS A 3 -5.18 27.79 -11.29
N THR A 4 -4.25 27.80 -10.35
CA THR A 4 -3.03 27.00 -10.44
C THR A 4 -3.47 25.55 -10.47
N ASN A 5 -3.43 24.93 -11.66
CA ASN A 5 -3.51 23.48 -11.81
C ASN A 5 -2.33 22.88 -11.04
N ALA A 6 -2.54 22.58 -9.76
CA ALA A 6 -1.59 21.82 -8.97
C ALA A 6 -1.40 20.50 -9.69
N LYS A 7 -0.23 20.34 -10.32
CA LYS A 7 0.18 19.13 -11.00
C LYS A 7 0.14 18.03 -9.94
N VAL A 8 -0.85 17.14 -10.01
CA VAL A 8 -0.92 15.97 -9.14
C VAL A 8 0.37 15.20 -9.37
N ILE A 9 1.24 15.20 -8.36
CA ILE A 9 2.52 14.51 -8.43
C ILE A 9 2.20 13.03 -8.30
N ASP A 10 2.52 12.25 -9.33
CA ASP A 10 2.51 10.80 -9.21
C ASP A 10 3.61 10.39 -8.21
N ILE A 11 3.18 10.03 -7.00
CA ILE A 11 4.06 9.62 -5.90
C ILE A 11 4.35 8.11 -5.92
N THR A 12 3.69 7.34 -6.78
CA THR A 12 3.84 5.87 -6.81
C THR A 12 5.28 5.43 -7.03
N PRO A 13 6.13 6.08 -7.87
CA PRO A 13 7.55 5.73 -7.98
C PRO A 13 8.30 5.80 -6.64
N LYS A 14 8.09 6.87 -5.87
CA LYS A 14 8.72 7.01 -4.54
C LYS A 14 8.20 5.97 -3.56
N ILE A 15 6.89 5.64 -3.62
CA ILE A 15 6.32 4.59 -2.76
C ILE A 15 7.04 3.28 -3.02
N ARG A 16 7.20 2.89 -4.29
CA ARG A 16 7.91 1.67 -4.66
C ARG A 16 9.34 1.64 -4.13
N GLU A 17 10.07 2.75 -4.23
CA GLU A 17 11.43 2.86 -3.67
C GLU A 17 11.43 2.60 -2.16
N LYS A 18 10.49 3.20 -1.40
CA LYS A 18 10.39 2.99 0.05
C LYS A 18 9.96 1.57 0.44
N LEU A 19 9.10 0.94 -0.34
CA LEU A 19 8.75 -0.46 -0.14
C LEU A 19 9.96 -1.37 -0.35
N GLN A 20 10.77 -1.11 -1.37
CA GLN A 20 12.01 -1.83 -1.62
C GLN A 20 13.03 -1.63 -0.49
N GLU A 21 13.25 -0.38 -0.05
CA GLU A 21 14.11 -0.07 1.09
C GLU A 21 13.70 -0.86 2.35
N TYR A 22 12.39 -0.93 2.64
CA TYR A 22 11.89 -1.68 3.80
C TYR A 22 12.02 -3.20 3.61
N GLN A 23 11.81 -3.71 2.40
CA GLN A 23 11.97 -5.12 2.10
C GLN A 23 13.40 -5.60 2.37
N ASP A 24 14.40 -4.79 2.04
CA ASP A 24 15.82 -5.16 2.19
C ASP A 24 16.37 -4.96 3.61
N ARG A 25 15.57 -4.45 4.55
CA ARG A 25 15.99 -4.23 5.94
C ARG A 25 16.14 -5.55 6.71
N PRO A 26 17.28 -5.79 7.37
CA PRO A 26 17.50 -7.01 8.16
C PRO A 26 16.71 -7.03 9.48
N ASP A 27 16.25 -5.86 9.95
CA ASP A 27 15.51 -5.65 11.18
C ASP A 27 13.99 -5.50 10.98
N ALA A 28 13.51 -5.56 9.73
CA ALA A 28 12.10 -5.40 9.41
C ALA A 28 11.23 -6.57 9.92
N LEU A 29 9.94 -6.28 10.12
CA LEU A 29 8.93 -7.30 10.41
C LEU A 29 8.70 -8.17 9.17
N ALA A 30 8.91 -9.48 9.29
CA ALA A 30 8.81 -10.44 8.19
C ALA A 30 7.46 -10.38 7.48
N TYR A 31 6.36 -10.22 8.23
CA TYR A 31 5.03 -10.04 7.65
C TYR A 31 4.95 -8.82 6.72
N VAL A 32 5.51 -7.68 7.12
CA VAL A 32 5.45 -6.45 6.32
C VAL A 32 6.39 -6.56 5.11
N GLN A 33 7.53 -7.27 5.23
CA GLN A 33 8.38 -7.61 4.08
C GLN A 33 7.64 -8.49 3.06
N GLU A 34 6.83 -9.45 3.54
CA GLU A 34 5.98 -10.27 2.69
C GLU A 34 4.99 -9.40 1.90
N LEU A 35 4.34 -8.44 2.56
CA LEU A 35 3.44 -7.48 1.89
C LEU A 35 4.16 -6.58 0.86
N CYS A 36 5.38 -6.12 1.15
CA CYS A 36 6.19 -5.37 0.20
C CYS A 36 6.51 -6.21 -1.05
N THR A 37 6.85 -7.49 -0.84
CA THR A 37 7.09 -8.45 -1.93
C THR A 37 5.83 -8.66 -2.78
N PHE A 38 4.66 -8.77 -2.13
CA PHE A 38 3.37 -8.83 -2.85
C PHE A 38 3.16 -7.61 -3.73
N ALA A 39 3.29 -6.40 -3.17
CA ALA A 39 3.12 -5.16 -3.93
C ALA A 39 4.05 -5.08 -5.14
N ALA A 40 5.33 -5.47 -4.99
CA ALA A 40 6.29 -5.49 -6.10
C ALA A 40 5.94 -6.51 -7.19
N ARG A 41 5.48 -7.71 -6.81
CA ARG A 41 5.02 -8.74 -7.76
C ARG A 41 3.76 -8.31 -8.50
N THR A 42 2.79 -7.74 -7.79
CA THR A 42 1.56 -7.20 -8.39
C THR A 42 1.88 -6.07 -9.38
N ASP A 43 2.78 -5.14 -9.02
CA ASP A 43 3.23 -4.06 -9.91
C ASP A 43 3.88 -4.62 -11.20
N THR A 44 4.75 -5.62 -11.06
CA THR A 44 5.38 -6.31 -12.20
C THR A 44 4.33 -6.98 -13.08
N ALA A 45 3.36 -7.68 -12.49
CA ALA A 45 2.28 -8.34 -13.21
C ALA A 45 1.40 -7.34 -13.98
N VAL A 46 1.05 -6.20 -13.38
CA VAL A 46 0.29 -5.14 -14.05
C VAL A 46 1.06 -4.51 -15.20
N LYS A 47 2.37 -4.27 -15.05
CA LYS A 47 3.21 -3.74 -16.13
C LYS A 47 3.28 -4.69 -17.33
N ALA A 48 3.16 -5.99 -17.10
CA ALA A 48 3.09 -7.00 -18.15
C ALA A 48 1.69 -7.09 -18.83
N SER A 49 0.66 -6.46 -18.26
CA SER A 49 -0.70 -6.53 -18.78
C SER A 49 -0.91 -5.71 -20.06
N VAL A 50 -1.59 -6.33 -21.03
CA VAL A 50 -1.92 -5.70 -22.32
C VAL A 50 -3.32 -5.06 -22.29
N TYR A 51 -4.22 -5.54 -21.42
CA TYR A 51 -5.59 -5.06 -21.27
C TYR A 51 -5.78 -4.27 -19.97
N HIS A 52 -6.90 -3.54 -19.84
CA HIS A 52 -7.26 -2.77 -18.64
C HIS A 52 -6.18 -1.77 -18.19
N ARG A 53 -5.40 -1.22 -19.13
CA ARG A 53 -4.26 -0.33 -18.87
C ARG A 53 -4.64 1.00 -18.20
N ASP A 54 -5.91 1.40 -18.26
CA ASP A 54 -6.43 2.58 -17.60
C ASP A 54 -6.68 2.37 -16.10
N ILE A 55 -6.97 1.13 -15.68
CA ILE A 55 -7.49 0.84 -14.33
C ILE A 55 -6.59 -0.09 -13.50
N LEU A 56 -5.86 -1.03 -14.11
CA LEU A 56 -4.91 -1.87 -13.38
C LEU A 56 -3.78 -1.07 -12.69
N PRO A 57 -3.22 -0.01 -13.31
CA PRO A 57 -2.25 0.84 -12.61
C PRO A 57 -2.82 1.53 -11.38
N GLN A 58 -4.12 1.87 -11.38
CA GLN A 58 -4.79 2.47 -10.21
C GLN A 58 -4.93 1.46 -9.07
N LEU A 59 -5.24 0.20 -9.39
CA LEU A 59 -5.30 -0.88 -8.40
C LEU A 59 -3.92 -1.10 -7.75
N VAL A 60 -2.86 -1.16 -8.57
CA VAL A 60 -1.49 -1.29 -8.05
C VAL A 60 -1.08 -0.09 -7.21
N ALA A 61 -1.41 1.13 -7.64
CA ALA A 61 -1.15 2.32 -6.83
C ALA A 61 -1.80 2.20 -5.45
N ARG A 62 -3.07 1.75 -5.40
CA ARG A 62 -3.80 1.54 -4.15
C ARG A 62 -3.14 0.47 -3.27
N VAL A 63 -2.72 -0.66 -3.86
CA VAL A 63 -1.97 -1.70 -3.14
C VAL A 63 -0.68 -1.14 -2.55
N CYS A 64 0.10 -0.40 -3.33
CA CYS A 64 1.33 0.23 -2.87
C CYS A 64 1.09 1.24 -1.74
N GLU A 65 0.08 2.11 -1.86
CA GLU A 65 -0.30 3.07 -0.82
C GLU A 65 -0.64 2.38 0.50
N VAL A 66 -1.48 1.33 0.43
CA VAL A 66 -1.92 0.56 1.58
C VAL A 66 -0.75 -0.14 2.29
N VAL A 67 0.10 -0.81 1.53
CA VAL A 67 1.29 -1.47 2.12
C VAL A 67 2.26 -0.44 2.69
N TYR A 68 2.40 0.71 2.05
CA TYR A 68 3.28 1.77 2.53
C TYR A 68 2.78 2.42 3.82
N LEU A 69 1.48 2.57 4.01
CA LEU A 69 0.91 2.99 5.31
C LEU A 69 1.32 2.04 6.43
N LEU A 70 1.26 0.72 6.19
CA LEU A 70 1.72 -0.27 7.17
C LEU A 70 3.23 -0.20 7.41
N VAL A 71 4.03 0.01 6.36
CA VAL A 71 5.48 0.24 6.50
C VAL A 71 5.74 1.44 7.42
N CYS A 72 5.03 2.55 7.21
CA CYS A 72 5.16 3.74 8.05
C CYS A 72 4.73 3.44 9.50
N ALA A 73 3.61 2.76 9.69
CA ALA A 73 3.11 2.35 11.01
C ALA A 73 4.11 1.44 11.76
N CYS A 74 4.74 0.50 11.07
CA CYS A 74 5.68 -0.43 11.68
C CYS A 74 7.08 0.15 11.87
N SER A 75 7.43 1.23 11.15
CA SER A 75 8.74 1.89 11.26
C SER A 75 9.06 2.44 12.65
N VAL A 76 8.05 2.59 13.50
CA VAL A 76 8.19 3.14 14.87
C VAL A 76 8.29 2.07 15.94
N ILE A 77 8.13 0.81 15.57
CA ILE A 77 8.31 -0.31 16.48
C ILE A 77 9.82 -0.59 16.56
N ASP A 78 10.39 -0.48 17.76
CA ASP A 78 11.77 -0.91 17.98
C ASP A 78 11.85 -2.44 17.95
N CYS A 79 12.33 -2.99 16.83
CA CYS A 79 12.44 -4.42 16.57
C CYS A 79 13.88 -4.95 16.70
N ARG A 80 14.74 -4.26 17.45
CA ARG A 80 16.14 -4.70 17.67
C ARG A 80 16.24 -6.04 18.39
N ASP A 81 15.31 -6.35 19.28
CA ASP A 81 15.20 -7.67 19.91
C ASP A 81 14.57 -8.68 18.94
N PRO A 82 15.30 -9.76 18.55
CA PRO A 82 14.76 -10.78 17.66
C PRO A 82 13.46 -11.44 18.17
N VAL A 83 13.30 -11.62 19.47
CA VAL A 83 12.12 -12.29 20.06
C VAL A 83 10.89 -11.40 19.93
N GLN A 84 11.01 -10.12 20.29
CA GLN A 84 9.94 -9.14 20.13
C GLN A 84 9.56 -8.96 18.67
N ARG A 85 10.55 -8.90 17.77
CA ARG A 85 10.32 -8.80 16.33
C ARG A 85 9.50 -9.97 15.78
N VAL A 86 9.81 -11.20 16.19
CA VAL A 86 9.02 -12.38 15.79
C VAL A 86 7.59 -12.29 16.34
N PHE A 87 7.45 -11.89 17.60
CA PHE A 87 6.14 -11.70 18.23
C PHE A 87 5.29 -10.66 17.48
N HIS A 88 5.82 -9.46 17.23
CA HIS A 88 5.13 -8.40 16.49
C HIS A 88 4.81 -8.83 15.06
N SER A 89 5.72 -9.53 14.38
CA SER A 89 5.46 -10.04 13.04
C SER A 89 4.30 -11.05 13.02
N ASN A 90 4.22 -11.95 14.00
CA ASN A 90 3.14 -12.94 14.09
C ASN A 90 1.81 -12.28 14.47
N TYR A 91 1.84 -11.31 15.38
CA TYR A 91 0.66 -10.52 15.74
C TYR A 91 0.11 -9.79 14.51
N MET A 92 0.96 -9.05 13.81
CA MET A 92 0.57 -8.32 12.59
C MET A 92 0.03 -9.26 11.51
N LYS A 93 0.64 -10.44 11.35
CA LYS A 93 0.17 -11.45 10.39
C LYS A 93 -1.22 -11.96 10.73
N ASN A 94 -1.51 -12.18 12.01
CA ASN A 94 -2.82 -12.63 12.47
C ASN A 94 -3.87 -11.53 12.26
N VAL A 95 -3.56 -10.29 12.66
CA VAL A 95 -4.45 -9.12 12.49
C VAL A 95 -4.69 -8.82 11.00
N GLY A 96 -3.68 -9.00 10.16
CA GLY A 96 -3.71 -8.74 8.72
C GLY A 96 -3.99 -9.97 7.84
N GLU A 97 -4.60 -11.02 8.39
CA GLU A 97 -4.95 -12.23 7.63
C GLU A 97 -5.82 -11.88 6.41
N GLU A 98 -6.84 -11.05 6.62
CA GLU A 98 -7.76 -10.62 5.57
C GLU A 98 -7.06 -9.79 4.48
N LEU A 99 -6.14 -8.90 4.86
CA LEU A 99 -5.32 -8.16 3.89
C LEU A 99 -4.47 -9.11 3.05
N THR A 100 -3.88 -10.12 3.69
CA THR A 100 -3.08 -11.14 2.99
C THR A 100 -3.93 -11.93 1.99
N ARG A 101 -5.17 -12.29 2.38
CA ARG A 101 -6.12 -12.99 1.51
C ARG A 101 -6.47 -12.13 0.30
N VAL A 102 -6.88 -10.88 0.51
CA VAL A 102 -7.27 -9.96 -0.57
C VAL A 102 -6.11 -9.70 -1.54
N LEU A 103 -4.89 -9.48 -1.04
CA LEU A 103 -3.72 -9.27 -1.91
C LEU A 103 -3.37 -10.49 -2.76
N LYS A 104 -3.52 -11.70 -2.22
CA LYS A 104 -3.36 -12.96 -2.98
C LYS A 104 -4.42 -13.12 -4.05
N GLU A 105 -5.67 -12.74 -3.75
CA GLU A 105 -6.77 -12.77 -4.74
C GLU A 105 -6.52 -11.77 -5.87
N VAL A 106 -6.08 -10.56 -5.54
CA VAL A 106 -5.67 -9.53 -6.52
C VAL A 106 -4.55 -10.05 -7.42
N GLU A 107 -3.50 -10.62 -6.83
CA GLU A 107 -2.39 -11.18 -7.60
C GLU A 107 -2.86 -12.30 -8.53
N SER A 108 -3.62 -13.27 -8.00
CA SER A 108 -4.17 -14.39 -8.77
C SER A 108 -5.05 -13.92 -9.94
N PHE A 109 -5.89 -12.91 -9.69
CA PHE A 109 -6.73 -12.31 -10.71
C PHE A 109 -5.90 -11.67 -11.83
N ILE A 110 -4.88 -10.89 -11.50
CA ILE A 110 -4.02 -10.23 -12.50
C ILE A 110 -3.21 -11.27 -13.30
N LEU A 111 -2.68 -12.31 -12.65
CA LEU A 111 -2.01 -13.41 -13.33
C LEU A 111 -2.95 -14.13 -14.30
N THR A 112 -4.22 -14.31 -13.91
CA THR A 112 -5.26 -14.88 -14.78
C THR A 112 -5.55 -13.98 -15.98
N LEU A 113 -5.63 -12.66 -15.79
CA LEU A 113 -5.78 -11.69 -16.87
C LEU A 113 -4.60 -11.72 -17.85
N ASN A 114 -3.40 -12.07 -17.38
CA ASN A 114 -2.20 -12.16 -18.21
C ASN A 114 -2.00 -13.53 -18.88
N GLY A 115 -2.84 -14.52 -18.55
CA GLY A 115 -2.74 -15.90 -19.02
C GLY A 115 -2.95 -16.09 -20.52
N THR A 116 -2.87 -17.35 -20.97
CA THR A 116 -2.94 -17.73 -22.39
C THR A 116 -4.27 -17.38 -23.06
N ALA A 117 -5.38 -17.42 -22.31
CA ALA A 117 -6.73 -17.10 -22.80
C ALA A 117 -7.10 -15.60 -22.67
N ARG A 118 -6.14 -14.71 -22.37
CA ARG A 118 -6.39 -13.30 -22.01
C ARG A 118 -7.22 -12.50 -23.03
N MET A 119 -7.00 -12.71 -24.33
CA MET A 119 -7.76 -12.00 -25.36
C MET A 119 -9.23 -12.42 -25.39
N ILE A 120 -9.49 -13.73 -25.30
CA ILE A 120 -10.86 -14.28 -25.27
C ILE A 120 -11.58 -13.79 -24.02
N ARG A 121 -10.90 -13.84 -22.87
CA ARG A 121 -11.45 -13.33 -21.61
C ARG A 121 -11.78 -11.86 -21.70
N TYR A 122 -10.86 -11.02 -22.18
CA TYR A 122 -11.10 -9.59 -22.30
C TYR A 122 -12.32 -9.28 -23.18
N ASN A 123 -12.46 -9.96 -24.31
CA ASN A 123 -13.58 -9.74 -25.22
C ASN A 123 -14.93 -10.16 -24.62
N LEU A 124 -14.96 -11.23 -23.82
CA LEU A 124 -16.19 -11.77 -23.25
C LEU A 124 -16.56 -11.16 -21.89
N TYR A 125 -15.56 -10.84 -21.07
CA TYR A 125 -15.71 -10.48 -19.66
C TYR A 125 -15.10 -9.12 -19.31
N GLY A 126 -14.59 -8.34 -20.25
CA GLY A 126 -13.85 -7.11 -19.95
C GLY A 126 -14.61 -6.09 -19.07
N GLN A 127 -15.93 -5.96 -19.24
CA GLN A 127 -16.75 -5.11 -18.35
C GLN A 127 -16.86 -5.69 -16.94
N TYR A 128 -17.01 -7.00 -16.82
CA TYR A 128 -17.02 -7.70 -15.53
C TYR A 128 -15.67 -7.56 -14.83
N ASP A 129 -14.57 -7.83 -15.55
CA ASP A 129 -13.22 -7.69 -15.03
C ASP A 129 -12.95 -6.24 -14.56
N ARG A 130 -13.49 -5.22 -15.25
CA ARG A 130 -13.41 -3.82 -14.81
C ARG A 130 -14.13 -3.58 -13.49
N ALA A 131 -15.35 -4.08 -13.34
CA ALA A 131 -16.10 -3.99 -12.08
C ALA A 131 -15.36 -4.72 -10.95
N THR A 132 -14.83 -5.91 -11.23
CA THR A 132 -14.01 -6.68 -10.27
C THR A 132 -12.76 -5.91 -9.83
N ILE A 133 -12.07 -5.23 -10.75
CA ILE A 133 -10.91 -4.39 -10.41
C ILE A 133 -11.30 -3.26 -9.45
N GLN A 134 -12.45 -2.61 -9.65
CA GLN A 134 -12.96 -1.57 -8.74
C GLN A 134 -13.31 -2.16 -7.37
N THR A 135 -13.95 -3.33 -7.33
CA THR A 135 -14.23 -4.05 -6.09
C THR A 135 -12.94 -4.33 -5.33
N TYR A 136 -11.88 -4.78 -6.01
CA TYR A 136 -10.60 -5.02 -5.36
C TYR A 136 -9.96 -3.76 -4.78
N MET A 137 -10.10 -2.59 -5.41
CA MET A 137 -9.60 -1.34 -4.82
C MET A 137 -10.26 -1.08 -3.46
N ALA A 138 -11.59 -1.24 -3.38
CA ALA A 138 -12.34 -1.09 -2.14
C ALA A 138 -12.00 -2.19 -1.11
N SER A 139 -11.88 -3.45 -1.55
CA SER A 139 -11.54 -4.57 -0.67
C SER A 139 -10.15 -4.45 -0.06
N VAL A 140 -9.16 -3.97 -0.83
CA VAL A 140 -7.79 -3.74 -0.31
C VAL A 140 -7.82 -2.71 0.82
N TYR A 141 -8.61 -1.64 0.67
CA TYR A 141 -8.78 -0.66 1.73
C TYR A 141 -9.57 -1.21 2.92
N GLN A 142 -10.68 -1.90 2.69
CA GLN A 142 -11.49 -2.49 3.75
C GLN A 142 -10.69 -3.50 4.59
N ALA A 143 -9.80 -4.25 3.94
CA ALA A 143 -8.92 -5.20 4.61
C ALA A 143 -7.87 -4.55 5.52
N LEU A 144 -7.63 -3.23 5.38
CA LEU A 144 -6.83 -2.48 6.35
C LEU A 144 -7.60 -2.15 7.63
N SER A 145 -8.92 -2.31 7.70
CA SER A 145 -9.73 -1.90 8.87
C SER A 145 -9.22 -2.35 10.25
N PRO A 146 -8.61 -3.54 10.43
CA PRO A 146 -8.03 -3.92 11.72
C PRO A 146 -6.87 -3.01 12.16
N PHE A 147 -6.26 -2.31 11.21
CA PHE A 147 -5.24 -1.29 11.37
C PHE A 147 -5.83 0.13 11.25
N ASN A 148 -7.14 0.31 11.50
CA ASN A 148 -7.80 1.61 11.68
C ASN A 148 -7.31 2.73 10.71
N PRO A 149 -7.29 2.49 9.39
CA PRO A 149 -6.66 3.38 8.44
C PRO A 149 -7.37 4.76 8.41
N PRO A 150 -6.70 5.83 7.93
CA PRO A 150 -7.39 7.07 7.60
C PRO A 150 -8.46 6.79 6.54
N ALA A 151 -9.48 7.64 6.45
CA ALA A 151 -10.58 7.49 5.50
C ALA A 151 -10.08 7.24 4.06
N GLU A 152 -10.83 6.47 3.26
CA GLU A 152 -10.39 6.04 1.91
C GLU A 152 -10.04 7.23 1.00
N SER A 153 -10.80 8.32 1.13
CA SER A 153 -10.61 9.59 0.43
C SER A 153 -9.33 10.34 0.84
N GLU A 154 -8.74 9.99 1.97
CA GLU A 154 -7.58 10.66 2.56
C GLU A 154 -6.28 9.87 2.40
N ILE A 155 -6.33 8.61 1.95
CA ILE A 155 -5.15 7.74 1.83
C ILE A 155 -4.06 8.39 0.99
N THR A 156 -4.37 8.78 -0.25
CA THR A 156 -3.38 9.32 -1.18
C THR A 156 -2.72 10.57 -0.60
N ASN A 157 -3.49 11.45 0.05
CA ASN A 157 -2.96 12.66 0.69
C ASN A 157 -2.09 12.30 1.91
N SER A 158 -2.52 11.34 2.74
CA SER A 158 -1.77 10.86 3.89
C SER A 158 -0.43 10.26 3.47
N VAL A 159 -0.44 9.40 2.46
CA VAL A 159 0.77 8.81 1.87
C VAL A 159 1.66 9.87 1.25
N GLN A 160 1.10 10.86 0.55
CA GLN A 160 1.85 11.97 -0.02
C GLN A 160 2.61 12.77 1.06
N LYS A 161 1.96 13.05 2.19
CA LYS A 161 2.58 13.73 3.34
C LYS A 161 3.69 12.90 3.97
N LEU A 162 3.47 11.59 4.10
CA LEU A 162 4.46 10.67 4.68
C LEU A 162 5.70 10.54 3.78
N ILE A 163 5.51 10.50 2.46
CA ILE A 163 6.59 10.21 1.52
C ILE A 163 7.42 11.41 1.09
N VAL A 164 6.81 12.60 1.07
CA VAL A 164 7.52 13.84 0.71
C VAL A 164 8.39 14.33 1.88
N GLY A 165 8.08 13.92 3.12
CA GLY A 165 8.74 14.44 4.31
C GLY A 165 8.54 15.96 4.46
N PRO A 166 9.12 16.60 5.49
CA PRO A 166 9.21 18.04 5.53
C PRO A 166 10.00 18.49 4.30
N GLY A 167 9.32 19.11 3.33
CA GLY A 167 10.01 19.86 2.29
C GLY A 167 10.90 20.90 2.95
N THR A 168 12.13 21.01 2.46
CA THR A 168 13.05 22.12 2.73
C THR A 168 12.38 23.43 2.30
N GLY A 169 11.66 24.06 3.23
CA GLY A 169 10.93 25.30 3.02
C GLY A 169 10.06 25.60 4.25
N ASP A 170 10.68 26.21 5.25
CA ASP A 170 10.08 26.95 6.37
C ASP A 170 8.81 26.36 7.01
N SER A 171 9.00 25.38 7.91
CA SER A 171 8.23 25.17 9.17
C SER A 171 8.61 23.82 9.79
N SER A 172 9.83 23.74 10.33
CA SER A 172 10.42 22.50 10.88
C SER A 172 9.69 21.91 12.10
N ALA A 173 8.80 22.66 12.76
CA ALA A 173 8.04 22.22 13.93
C ALA A 173 6.64 21.65 13.59
N GLN A 174 5.99 22.12 12.53
CA GLN A 174 4.64 21.65 12.14
C GLN A 174 4.69 20.36 11.31
N SER A 175 5.71 20.20 10.46
CA SER A 175 5.87 18.98 9.66
C SER A 175 6.31 17.78 10.51
N THR A 176 7.07 18.02 11.58
CA THR A 176 7.42 16.99 12.56
C THR A 176 6.23 16.66 13.44
N SER A 177 5.42 17.64 13.89
CA SER A 177 4.22 17.35 14.68
C SER A 177 3.20 16.52 13.89
N LEU A 178 3.01 16.81 12.60
CA LEU A 178 2.04 16.08 11.77
C LEU A 178 2.51 14.65 11.42
N GLN A 179 3.81 14.46 11.21
CA GLN A 179 4.39 13.12 11.09
C GLN A 179 4.26 12.35 12.41
N LEU A 180 4.51 13.01 13.55
CA LEU A 180 4.32 12.44 14.87
C LEU A 180 2.85 12.10 15.12
N ASP A 181 1.91 12.92 14.69
CA ASP A 181 0.47 12.68 14.83
C ASP A 181 0.01 11.50 13.97
N ILE A 182 0.47 11.38 12.71
CA ILE A 182 0.15 10.23 11.85
C ILE A 182 0.82 8.96 12.38
N VAL A 183 2.06 9.06 12.86
CA VAL A 183 2.82 7.96 13.48
C VAL A 183 2.22 7.53 14.82
N GLN A 184 1.81 8.47 15.67
CA GLN A 184 1.16 8.20 16.97
C GLN A 184 -0.27 7.71 16.76
N TYR A 185 -0.96 8.21 15.74
CA TYR A 185 -2.24 7.67 15.29
C TYR A 185 -2.04 6.22 14.85
N LEU A 186 -1.11 5.93 13.92
CA LEU A 186 -0.77 4.57 13.47
C LEU A 186 -0.21 3.67 14.59
N GLY A 187 0.47 4.22 15.60
CA GLY A 187 0.95 3.50 16.78
C GLY A 187 -0.14 3.17 17.80
N ARG A 188 -1.13 4.05 18.00
CA ARG A 188 -2.34 3.77 18.80
C ARG A 188 -3.22 2.72 18.13
N ILE A 189 -3.25 2.74 16.80
CA ILE A 189 -4.00 1.85 15.94
C ILE A 189 -3.58 0.37 16.06
N LEU A 190 -2.31 0.09 16.35
CA LEU A 190 -1.78 -1.27 16.54
C LEU A 190 -2.01 -1.82 17.96
N GLY A 191 -2.64 -1.06 18.86
CA GLY A 191 -2.87 -1.49 20.24
C GLY A 191 -1.59 -1.77 21.04
N MET A 192 -0.46 -1.16 20.63
CA MET A 192 0.87 -1.43 21.17
C MET A 192 1.34 -0.38 22.20
N TRP A 193 0.39 0.20 22.95
CA TRP A 193 0.66 1.07 24.10
C TRP A 193 0.00 0.49 25.36
#